data_AF-A0A432SF28-F1
#
_entry.id   AF-A0A432SF28-F1
#
_cell.length_a   1.000
_cell.length_b   1.000
_cell.length_c   1.000
_cell.angle_alpha   90.00
_cell.angle_beta   90.00
_cell.angle_gamma   90.00
#
_symmetry.space_group_name_H-M   'P 1'
#
loop_
_entity.id
_entity.type
_entity.pdbx_description
1 polymer ?
#
loop_
_entity_poly.entity_id
_entity_poly.type
_entity_poly.pdbx_seq_one_letter_code
_entity_poly.pdbx_strand_id
1 'polypeptide(L)'
;MTLKLAKQTKTAKQKTITLEEMEKELAKNNGQKIFYFDHDNPHKDMKAVIEHFEDEGYSVYFKEVRFGLDENDYLYEVHIL
;
A
#
# COMPACT_ATOMS: atom_id res chain seq x y z
N MET A 1 -8.85 -1.28 -9.68
CA MET A 1 -8.52 -0.02 -8.98
C MET A 1 -7.03 0.22 -9.13
N THR A 2 -6.59 1.48 -9.24
CA THR A 2 -5.18 1.85 -9.39
C THR A 2 -4.74 2.65 -8.17
N LEU A 3 -3.80 2.12 -7.40
CA LEU A 3 -3.33 2.72 -6.15
C LEU A 3 -2.01 3.43 -6.36
N LYS A 4 -1.85 4.61 -5.77
CA LYS A 4 -0.63 5.42 -5.83
C LYS A 4 0.36 4.97 -4.75
N LEU A 5 1.50 4.45 -5.16
CA LEU A 5 2.59 4.13 -4.24
C LEU A 5 3.28 5.41 -3.75
N ALA A 6 3.72 5.42 -2.49
CA ALA A 6 4.47 6.53 -1.93
C ALA A 6 5.77 6.75 -2.71
N LYS A 7 6.10 8.03 -2.96
CA LYS A 7 7.34 8.39 -3.66
C LYS A 7 8.52 8.27 -2.69
N GLN A 8 9.55 7.51 -3.07
CA GLN A 8 10.78 7.42 -2.27
C GLN A 8 11.64 8.69 -2.33
N THR A 9 11.50 9.51 -3.37
CA THR A 9 12.20 10.79 -3.52
C THR A 9 11.31 11.84 -4.19
N LYS A 10 11.55 13.13 -3.92
CA LYS A 10 10.78 14.24 -4.51
C LYS A 10 10.79 14.25 -6.04
N THR A 11 11.84 13.70 -6.65
CA THR A 11 12.03 13.61 -8.10
C THR A 11 11.50 12.30 -8.71
N ALA A 12 11.10 11.32 -7.89
CA ALA A 12 10.58 10.05 -8.37
C ALA A 12 9.20 10.25 -9.03
N LYS A 13 8.99 9.62 -10.19
CA LYS A 13 7.68 9.54 -10.81
C LYS A 13 6.71 8.83 -9.87
N GLN A 14 5.49 9.36 -9.78
CA GLN A 14 4.39 8.70 -9.09
C GLN A 14 4.20 7.31 -9.69
N LYS A 15 4.49 6.27 -8.92
CA LYS A 15 4.19 4.90 -9.33
C LYS A 15 2.75 4.60 -8.94
N THR A 16 2.07 3.89 -9.82
CA THR A 16 0.76 3.31 -9.53
C THR A 16 0.88 1.81 -9.65
N ILE A 17 0.11 1.09 -8.84
CA ILE A 17 0.06 -0.37 -8.81
C ILE A 17 -1.40 -0.81 -8.84
N THR A 18 -1.68 -1.94 -9.49
CA THR A 18 -3.00 -2.60 -9.49
C THR A 18 -2.98 -3.80 -8.54
N LEU A 19 -4.15 -4.29 -8.12
CA LEU A 19 -4.24 -5.51 -7.29
C LEU A 19 -3.50 -6.69 -7.94
N GLU A 20 -3.69 -6.92 -9.24
CA GLU A 20 -3.00 -7.99 -9.97
C GLU A 20 -1.47 -7.87 -9.91
N GLU A 21 -0.93 -6.65 -9.90
CA GLU A 21 0.51 -6.44 -9.75
C GLU A 21 0.96 -6.65 -8.30
N MET A 22 0.13 -6.30 -7.31
CA MET A 22 0.39 -6.60 -5.90
C MET A 22 0.44 -8.10 -5.64
N GLU A 23 -0.52 -8.86 -6.17
CA GLU A 23 -0.55 -10.33 -6.09
C GLU A 23 0.70 -10.95 -6.71
N LYS A 24 1.11 -10.50 -7.91
CA LYS A 24 2.35 -10.96 -8.56
C LYS A 24 3.59 -10.63 -7.73
N GLU A 25 3.64 -9.45 -7.14
CA GLU A 25 4.73 -8.99 -6.29
C GLU A 25 4.79 -9.77 -4.96
N LEU A 26 3.65 -10.18 -4.41
CA LEU A 26 3.53 -11.06 -3.24
C LEU A 26 3.95 -12.49 -3.54
N ALA A 27 3.46 -13.06 -4.65
CA ALA A 27 3.81 -14.40 -5.10
C ALA A 27 5.32 -14.54 -5.34
N LYS A 28 5.98 -13.48 -5.85
CA LYS A 28 7.44 -13.43 -6.00
C LYS A 28 8.20 -13.37 -4.68
N ASN A 29 7.59 -12.79 -3.64
CA ASN A 29 8.22 -12.57 -2.34
C ASN A 29 7.76 -13.60 -1.28
N ASN A 30 7.36 -14.81 -1.69
CA ASN A 30 6.91 -15.87 -0.78
C ASN A 30 5.71 -15.49 0.10
N GLY A 31 4.78 -14.66 -0.40
CA GLY A 31 3.56 -14.28 0.31
C GLY A 31 3.73 -13.14 1.33
N GLN A 32 4.93 -12.59 1.47
CA GLN A 32 5.20 -11.47 2.37
C GLN A 32 5.67 -10.23 1.60
N LYS A 33 4.96 -9.11 1.74
CA LYS A 33 5.40 -7.85 1.14
C LYS A 33 4.83 -6.63 1.84
N ILE A 34 5.64 -5.58 1.84
CA ILE A 34 5.33 -4.28 2.42
C ILE A 34 5.09 -3.30 1.28
N PHE A 35 3.93 -2.68 1.27
CA PHE A 35 3.56 -1.63 0.34
C PHE A 35 3.37 -0.32 1.09
N TYR A 36 4.00 0.73 0.57
CA TYR A 36 3.82 2.09 1.06
C TYR A 36 2.97 2.84 0.04
N PHE A 37 1.79 3.30 0.46
CA PHE A 37 0.85 4.07 -0.36
C PHE A 37 0.84 5.53 0.06
N ASP A 38 0.59 6.39 -0.91
CA ASP A 38 0.46 7.82 -0.67
C ASP A 38 -0.85 8.13 0.09
N HIS A 39 -0.85 9.15 0.96
CA HIS A 39 -2.06 9.59 1.67
C HIS A 39 -3.20 10.04 0.74
N ASP A 40 -2.87 10.43 -0.50
CA ASP A 40 -3.82 10.84 -1.53
C ASP A 40 -4.72 9.69 -2.02
N ASN A 41 -4.43 8.44 -1.63
CA ASN A 41 -5.29 7.32 -1.96
C ASN A 41 -6.60 7.34 -1.14
N PRO A 42 -7.75 7.02 -1.76
CA PRO A 42 -8.99 6.90 -1.02
C PRO A 42 -8.92 5.76 0.00
N HIS A 43 -9.34 6.02 1.24
CA HIS A 43 -9.44 4.97 2.27
C HIS A 43 -10.30 3.78 1.84
N LYS A 44 -11.32 4.00 1.00
CA LYS A 44 -12.17 2.92 0.48
C LYS A 44 -11.36 1.91 -0.34
N ASP A 45 -10.41 2.37 -1.15
CA ASP A 45 -9.55 1.49 -1.93
C ASP A 45 -8.54 0.75 -1.03
N MET A 46 -8.00 1.41 0.02
CA MET A 46 -7.16 0.74 1.02
C MET A 46 -7.91 -0.37 1.75
N LYS A 47 -9.17 -0.12 2.12
CA LYS A 47 -10.02 -1.13 2.75
C LYS A 47 -10.30 -2.30 1.80
N ALA A 48 -10.58 -2.02 0.53
CA ALA A 48 -10.79 -3.07 -0.47
C ALA A 48 -9.55 -3.96 -0.67
N VAL A 49 -8.34 -3.39 -0.58
CA VAL A 49 -7.09 -4.15 -0.59
C VAL A 49 -6.99 -5.08 0.61
N ILE A 50 -7.25 -4.56 1.81
CA ILE A 50 -7.21 -5.34 3.04
C ILE A 50 -8.20 -6.51 2.95
N GLU A 51 -9.47 -6.22 2.61
CA GLU A 51 -10.52 -7.24 2.50
C GLU A 51 -10.19 -8.30 1.43
N HIS A 52 -9.60 -7.90 0.30
CA HIS A 52 -9.22 -8.83 -0.76
C HIS A 52 -8.14 -9.83 -0.30
N PHE A 53 -7.06 -9.33 0.30
CA PHE A 53 -5.97 -10.18 0.75
C PHE A 53 -6.32 -11.00 2.00
N GLU A 54 -7.18 -10.48 2.89
CA GLU A 54 -7.72 -11.26 4.00
C GLU A 54 -8.63 -12.41 3.51
N ASP A 55 -9.44 -12.20 2.48
CA ASP A 55 -10.28 -13.26 1.87
C ASP A 55 -9.43 -14.35 1.20
N GLU A 56 -8.29 -13.98 0.64
CA GLU A 56 -7.27 -14.93 0.13
C GLU A 56 -6.50 -15.66 1.24
N GLY A 57 -6.66 -15.27 2.52
CA GLY A 57 -6.04 -15.90 3.67
C GLY A 57 -4.71 -15.30 4.11
N TYR A 58 -4.34 -14.12 3.58
CA TYR A 58 -3.17 -13.36 4.04
C TYR A 58 -3.52 -12.48 5.25
N SER A 59 -2.54 -12.25 6.10
CA SER A 59 -2.64 -11.30 7.21
C SER A 59 -2.22 -9.91 6.75
N VAL A 60 -3.16 -8.97 6.72
CA VAL A 60 -2.90 -7.59 6.31
C VAL A 60 -2.82 -6.65 7.52
N TYR A 61 -1.68 -6.00 7.70
CA TYR A 61 -1.47 -4.97 8.70
C TYR A 61 -1.44 -3.61 8.01
N PHE A 62 -2.43 -2.77 8.33
CA PHE A 62 -2.51 -1.40 7.84
C PHE A 62 -2.16 -0.43 8.96
N LYS A 63 -1.27 0.52 8.69
CA LYS A 63 -0.96 1.63 9.61
C LYS A 63 -0.68 2.93 8.86
N GLU A 64 -0.95 4.04 9.54
CA GLU A 64 -0.59 5.37 9.07
C GLU A 64 0.78 5.75 9.62
N VAL A 65 1.73 6.01 8.74
CA VAL A 65 3.10 6.42 9.10
C VAL A 65 3.24 7.90 8.88
N ARG A 66 3.36 8.66 9.97
CA ARG A 66 3.65 10.10 9.94
C ARG A 66 5.15 10.31 9.89
N PHE A 67 5.62 11.13 8.95
CA PHE A 67 7.04 11.43 8.76
C PHE A 67 7.38 12.91 8.93
N GLY A 68 6.37 13.77 9.15
CA GLY A 68 6.53 15.20 9.40
C GLY A 68 5.79 15.67 10.65
N LEU A 69 5.97 16.96 10.98
CA LEU A 69 5.22 17.64 12.03
C LEU A 69 3.85 18.10 11.54
N ASP A 70 3.66 18.20 10.22
CA ASP A 70 2.39 18.54 9.60
C ASP A 70 1.43 17.34 9.61
N GLU A 71 0.14 17.62 9.86
CA GLU A 71 -0.91 16.59 9.85
C GLU A 71 -1.11 15.94 8.47
N ASN A 72 -0.61 16.56 7.41
CA ASN A 72 -0.65 16.04 6.04
C ASN A 72 0.60 15.23 5.66
N ASP A 73 1.65 15.22 6.48
CA ASP A 73 2.88 14.47 6.21
C ASP A 73 2.77 13.03 6.74
N TYR A 74 1.88 12.26 6.11
CA TYR A 74 1.71 10.85 6.39
C TYR A 74 1.59 10.00 5.14
N LEU A 75 1.77 8.70 5.30
CA LEU A 75 1.61 7.69 4.27
C LEU A 75 0.93 6.46 4.86
N TYR A 76 0.35 5.62 4.03
CA TYR A 76 -0.19 4.34 4.46
C TYR A 76 0.86 3.26 4.26
N GLU A 77 1.10 2.47 5.30
CA GLU A 77 1.90 1.26 5.23
C GLU A 77 0.95 0.06 5.32
N VAL A 78 1.02 -0.81 4.32
CA VAL A 78 0.27 -2.05 4.21
C VAL A 78 1.28 -3.19 4.18
N HIS A 79 1.33 -3.97 5.25
CA HIS A 79 2.10 -5.20 5.35
C HIS A 79 1.19 -6.38 5.09
N ILE A 80 1.51 -7.19 4.09
CA ILE A 80 0.79 -8.42 3.77
C ILE A 80 1.72 -9.59 4.11
N LEU A 81 1.22 -10.57 4.87
CA LEU A 81 1.96 -11.70 5.45
C LEU A 81 1.24 -13.02 5.21
#